data_AF-A0A7C2R0F6-F1
#
_entry.id   AF-A0A7C2R0F6-F1
#
_cell.length_a   1.000
_cell.length_b   1.000
_cell.length_c   1.000
_cell.angle_alpha   90.00
_cell.angle_beta   90.00
_cell.angle_gamma   90.00
#
_symmetry.space_group_name_H-M   'P 1'
#
loop_
_entity.id
_entity.type
_entity.pdbx_description
1 polymer ?
#
loop_
_entity_poly.entity_id
_entity_poly.type
_entity_poly.pdbx_seq_one_letter_code
_entity_poly.pdbx_strand_id
1 'polypeptide(L)'
;MWRNRGRCGSPARSASRSSGRDPPVAEQQEPVEAFIAVGSNIEPEQHLLTALDRLKEKVPVTAVSTVYRTEPVGRPEQPGYLNSIWKILTSESPRALKFDVLRPLEAALGRVRSEDRYAPRTIDLDILLYGNAVIRERGLEIPDPDLRRRPFLAAGVLELAPGLVLPDTGEALLELVKVQAAELKPAVEFTKRLRDRLKP
;
A
#
# COMPACT_ATOMS: atom_id res chain seq x y z
N MET A 1 -65.46 -2.90 49.24
CA MET A 1 -66.48 -3.63 48.45
C MET A 1 -66.74 -2.86 47.16
N TRP A 2 -66.50 -3.52 46.02
CA TRP A 2 -67.10 -3.29 44.69
C TRP A 2 -67.26 -1.85 44.17
N ARG A 3 -66.41 -1.46 43.20
CA ARG A 3 -66.69 -0.33 42.30
C ARG A 3 -67.26 -0.83 40.96
N ASN A 4 -68.30 -0.12 40.57
CA ASN A 4 -69.27 -0.36 39.50
C ASN A 4 -68.77 0.12 38.12
N ARG A 5 -69.22 -0.58 37.06
CA ARG A 5 -69.75 -0.13 35.74
C ARG A 5 -68.85 0.79 34.90
N GLY A 6 -68.41 0.36 33.72
CA GLY A 6 -69.18 0.27 32.45
C GLY A 6 -68.31 0.95 31.37
N ARG A 7 -68.38 0.76 30.06
CA ARG A 7 -69.37 0.20 29.12
C ARG A 7 -68.65 0.11 27.75
N CYS A 8 -69.19 -0.71 26.84
CA CYS A 8 -69.18 -0.59 25.36
C CYS A 8 -67.88 -0.73 24.53
N GLY A 9 -67.92 -1.70 23.59
CA GLY A 9 -67.56 -1.49 22.17
C GLY A 9 -66.18 -1.95 21.68
N SER A 10 -66.12 -3.11 21.02
CA SER A 10 -65.00 -3.70 20.22
C SER A 10 -64.60 -2.81 19.01
N PRO A 11 -63.56 -3.13 18.16
CA PRO A 11 -62.74 -4.35 18.03
C PRO A 11 -61.24 -4.16 17.65
N ALA A 12 -60.56 -5.29 17.43
CA ALA A 12 -59.45 -5.54 16.47
C ALA A 12 -57.96 -5.48 16.93
N ARG A 13 -57.34 -6.68 16.82
CA ARG A 13 -55.98 -7.04 16.36
C ARG A 13 -54.78 -6.18 16.77
N SER A 14 -53.81 -6.81 17.44
CA SER A 14 -52.40 -6.47 17.27
C SER A 14 -51.53 -7.73 17.26
N ALA A 15 -50.99 -8.04 16.09
CA ALA A 15 -49.89 -8.97 15.90
C ALA A 15 -48.59 -8.29 16.34
N SER A 16 -47.86 -8.89 17.27
CA SER A 16 -46.47 -8.50 17.56
C SER A 16 -45.54 -9.29 16.64
N ARG A 17 -45.17 -8.72 15.50
CA ARG A 17 -44.02 -9.19 14.71
C ARG A 17 -42.77 -8.58 15.29
N SER A 18 -41.85 -9.45 15.72
CA SER A 18 -40.47 -9.13 16.04
C SER A 18 -39.77 -8.53 14.82
N SER A 19 -39.33 -7.28 14.92
CA SER A 19 -38.46 -6.66 13.92
C SER A 19 -37.06 -7.25 14.04
N GLY A 20 -36.71 -8.14 13.10
CA GLY A 20 -35.33 -8.48 12.82
C GLY A 20 -34.61 -7.22 12.35
N ARG A 21 -33.52 -6.86 13.02
CA ARG A 21 -32.55 -5.92 12.47
C ARG A 21 -31.67 -6.72 11.52
N ASP A 22 -31.77 -6.42 10.24
CA ASP A 22 -30.77 -6.88 9.28
C ASP A 22 -29.38 -6.40 9.75
N PRO A 23 -28.33 -7.23 9.60
CA PRO A 23 -26.97 -6.77 9.84
C PRO A 23 -26.63 -5.63 8.86
N PRO A 24 -25.75 -4.69 9.25
CA PRO A 24 -25.34 -3.62 8.35
C PRO A 24 -24.70 -4.24 7.10
N VAL A 25 -25.26 -3.91 5.94
CA VAL A 25 -24.66 -4.20 4.63
C VAL A 25 -23.27 -3.55 4.65
N ALA A 26 -22.21 -4.34 4.50
CA ALA A 26 -20.85 -3.82 4.46
C ALA A 26 -20.76 -2.83 3.29
N GLU A 27 -20.61 -1.54 3.59
CA GLU A 27 -20.33 -0.51 2.59
C GLU A 27 -19.03 -0.91 1.88
N GLN A 28 -19.14 -1.27 0.61
CA GLN A 28 -17.96 -1.53 -0.22
C GLN A 28 -17.20 -0.20 -0.35
N GLN A 29 -16.05 -0.10 0.31
CA GLN A 29 -15.18 1.07 0.17
C GLN A 29 -14.66 1.14 -1.27
N GLU A 30 -14.83 2.32 -1.89
CA GLU A 30 -14.26 2.63 -3.20
C GLU A 30 -12.74 2.34 -3.19
N PRO A 31 -12.19 1.72 -4.25
CA PRO A 31 -10.77 1.41 -4.32
C PRO A 31 -9.92 2.67 -4.13
N VAL A 32 -8.98 2.61 -3.20
CA VAL A 32 -8.04 3.67 -2.89
C VAL A 32 -6.70 3.40 -3.59
N GLU A 33 -6.10 4.47 -4.08
CA GLU A 33 -4.76 4.44 -4.65
C GLU A 33 -3.68 4.34 -3.57
N ALA A 34 -2.72 3.44 -3.74
CA ALA A 34 -1.55 3.35 -2.88
C ALA A 34 -0.26 3.22 -3.69
N PHE A 35 0.83 3.72 -3.13
CA PHE A 35 2.17 3.64 -3.72
C PHE A 35 3.04 2.76 -2.84
N ILE A 36 3.60 1.71 -3.43
CA ILE A 36 4.41 0.72 -2.74
C ILE A 36 5.86 0.90 -3.17
N ALA A 37 6.75 1.13 -2.22
CA ALA A 37 8.19 0.99 -2.42
C ALA A 37 8.53 -0.49 -2.52
N VAL A 38 9.27 -0.85 -3.56
CA VAL A 38 9.72 -2.21 -3.83
C VAL A 38 11.22 -2.21 -3.94
N GLY A 39 11.90 -3.03 -3.14
CA GLY A 39 13.35 -3.14 -3.10
C GLY A 39 13.84 -4.59 -3.00
N SER A 40 14.93 -4.91 -3.69
CA SER A 40 15.61 -6.21 -3.55
C SER A 40 17.11 -6.09 -3.83
N ASN A 41 17.92 -6.86 -3.12
CA ASN A 41 19.34 -7.05 -3.43
C ASN A 41 19.80 -8.51 -3.49
N ILE A 42 18.92 -9.49 -3.25
CA ILE A 42 19.18 -10.91 -3.49
C ILE A 42 18.43 -11.31 -4.75
N GLU A 43 19.15 -11.75 -5.79
CA GLU A 43 18.58 -12.10 -7.10
C GLU A 43 17.51 -11.06 -7.56
N PRO A 44 17.84 -9.76 -7.58
CA PRO A 44 16.84 -8.72 -7.49
C PRO A 44 15.91 -8.65 -8.70
N GLU A 45 16.42 -8.96 -9.89
CA GLU A 45 15.58 -9.01 -11.09
C GLU A 45 14.50 -10.10 -10.99
N GLN A 46 14.87 -11.30 -10.53
CA GLN A 46 13.95 -12.41 -10.39
C GLN A 46 12.88 -12.09 -9.33
N HIS A 47 13.30 -11.59 -8.16
CA HIS A 47 12.36 -11.28 -7.09
C HIS A 47 11.41 -10.15 -7.43
N LEU A 48 11.85 -9.08 -8.12
CA LEU A 48 10.94 -8.02 -8.57
C LEU A 48 9.90 -8.55 -9.57
N LEU A 49 10.30 -9.40 -10.52
CA LEU A 49 9.37 -9.98 -11.50
C LEU A 49 8.35 -10.90 -10.82
N THR A 50 8.81 -11.82 -9.95
CA THR A 50 7.90 -12.74 -9.25
C THR A 50 7.00 -12.01 -8.25
N ALA A 51 7.51 -10.99 -7.55
CA ALA A 51 6.70 -10.17 -6.66
C ALA A 51 5.60 -9.44 -7.43
N LEU A 52 5.90 -8.92 -8.63
CA LEU A 52 4.90 -8.23 -9.45
C LEU A 52 3.79 -9.19 -9.88
N ASP A 53 4.15 -10.37 -10.40
CA ASP A 53 3.18 -11.37 -10.83
C ASP A 53 2.26 -11.78 -9.68
N ARG A 54 2.83 -12.09 -8.51
CA ARG A 54 2.07 -12.50 -7.32
C ARG A 54 1.23 -11.37 -6.73
N LEU A 55 1.71 -10.12 -6.77
CA LEU A 55 0.94 -8.99 -6.26
C LEU A 55 -0.29 -8.70 -7.13
N LYS A 56 -0.16 -8.82 -8.46
CA LYS A 56 -1.28 -8.65 -9.41
C LYS A 56 -2.42 -9.63 -9.17
N GLU A 57 -2.14 -10.82 -8.62
CA GLU A 57 -3.16 -11.80 -8.23
C GLU A 57 -3.95 -11.37 -6.97
N LYS A 58 -3.46 -10.39 -6.22
CA LYS A 58 -4.06 -9.91 -4.97
C LYS A 58 -4.72 -8.55 -5.12
N VAL A 59 -4.08 -7.63 -5.84
CA VAL A 59 -4.53 -6.25 -6.02
C VAL A 59 -4.22 -5.76 -7.44
N PRO A 60 -5.08 -4.91 -8.04
CA PRO A 60 -4.74 -4.25 -9.30
C PRO A 60 -3.47 -3.40 -9.18
N VAL A 61 -2.42 -3.77 -9.90
CA VAL A 61 -1.22 -2.94 -10.08
C VAL A 61 -1.40 -2.13 -11.35
N THR A 62 -1.52 -0.81 -11.23
CA THR A 62 -1.89 0.09 -12.34
C THR A 62 -0.68 0.70 -13.03
N ALA A 63 0.45 0.83 -12.34
CA ALA A 63 1.70 1.31 -12.95
C ALA A 63 2.94 0.87 -12.15
N VAL A 64 4.09 0.84 -12.82
CA VAL A 64 5.41 0.67 -12.19
C VAL A 64 6.37 1.75 -12.68
N SER A 65 7.10 2.36 -11.75
CA SER A 65 8.06 3.43 -12.05
C SER A 65 9.34 2.88 -12.66
N THR A 66 10.23 3.77 -13.07
CA THR A 66 11.62 3.43 -13.41
C THR A 66 12.25 2.66 -12.25
N VAL A 67 12.99 1.60 -12.59
CA VAL A 67 13.79 0.85 -11.64
C VAL A 67 15.15 1.54 -11.49
N TYR A 68 15.56 1.82 -10.27
CA TYR A 68 16.84 2.45 -9.95
C TYR A 68 17.78 1.48 -9.23
N ARG A 69 19.06 1.53 -9.60
CA ARG A 69 20.14 0.87 -8.87
C ARG A 69 20.61 1.78 -7.74
N THR A 70 20.67 1.27 -6.52
CA THR A 70 21.21 2.00 -5.36
C THR A 70 22.24 1.18 -4.62
N GLU A 71 23.25 1.84 -4.06
CA GLU A 71 24.22 1.17 -3.19
C GLU A 71 23.57 0.78 -1.86
N PRO A 72 24.01 -0.31 -1.20
CA PRO A 72 23.56 -0.68 0.13
C PRO A 72 24.03 0.34 1.17
N VAL A 73 23.16 0.71 2.10
CA VAL A 73 23.51 1.63 3.19
C VAL A 73 24.25 0.87 4.28
N GLY A 74 25.44 1.34 4.67
CA GLY A 74 26.20 0.82 5.82
C GLY A 74 26.87 -0.56 5.64
N ARG A 75 26.70 -1.20 4.48
CA ARG A 75 27.23 -2.54 4.15
C ARG A 75 27.74 -2.58 2.70
N PRO A 76 28.82 -1.85 2.36
CA PRO A 76 29.31 -1.72 0.99
C PRO A 76 29.73 -3.05 0.33
N GLU A 77 29.96 -4.09 1.13
CA GLU A 77 30.24 -5.45 0.67
C GLU A 77 29.03 -6.20 0.12
N GLN A 78 27.81 -5.71 0.35
CA GLN A 78 26.59 -6.33 -0.17
C GLN A 78 26.34 -5.93 -1.63
N PRO A 79 25.61 -6.77 -2.40
CA PRO A 79 25.12 -6.36 -3.70
C PRO A 79 24.21 -5.11 -3.59
N GLY A 80 24.28 -4.26 -4.62
CA GLY A 80 23.37 -3.13 -4.78
C GLY A 80 21.91 -3.57 -4.92
N TYR A 81 21.01 -2.65 -4.57
CA TYR A 81 19.57 -2.86 -4.67
C TYR A 81 19.03 -2.46 -6.05
N LEU A 82 17.99 -3.16 -6.48
CA LEU A 82 17.01 -2.63 -7.43
C LEU A 82 15.81 -2.10 -6.65
N ASN A 83 15.43 -0.85 -6.90
CA ASN A 83 14.28 -0.21 -6.28
C ASN A 83 13.31 0.33 -7.32
N SER A 84 12.02 0.23 -7.07
CA SER A 84 10.94 0.76 -7.93
C SER A 84 9.73 1.14 -7.07
N ILE A 85 8.86 1.98 -7.61
CA ILE A 85 7.58 2.34 -7.02
C ILE A 85 6.48 1.69 -7.83
N TRP A 86 5.58 0.97 -7.17
CA TRP A 86 4.42 0.37 -7.80
C TRP A 86 3.15 1.07 -7.32
N LYS A 87 2.33 1.49 -8.26
CA LYS A 87 1.03 2.09 -8.00
C LYS A 87 -0.04 1.01 -8.06
N ILE A 88 -0.85 0.93 -7.02
CA ILE A 88 -1.91 -0.07 -6.89
C ILE A 88 -3.26 0.59 -6.58
N LEU A 89 -4.34 -0.13 -6.82
CA LEU A 89 -5.67 0.15 -6.27
C LEU A 89 -6.04 -0.94 -5.28
N THR A 90 -6.65 -0.58 -4.15
CA THR A 90 -7.09 -1.54 -3.15
C THR A 90 -8.29 -1.05 -2.35
N SER A 91 -9.18 -1.96 -1.97
CA SER A 91 -10.25 -1.69 -0.99
C SER A 91 -9.86 -2.13 0.42
N GLU A 92 -8.64 -2.67 0.60
CA GLU A 92 -8.11 -3.08 1.89
C GLU A 92 -7.65 -1.88 2.70
N SER A 93 -7.94 -1.86 4.00
CA SER A 93 -7.35 -0.83 4.88
C SER A 93 -5.81 -0.83 4.81
N PRO A 94 -5.13 0.29 5.10
CA PRO A 94 -3.66 0.36 5.08
C PRO A 94 -2.98 -0.73 5.93
N ARG A 95 -3.62 -1.08 7.06
CA ARG A 95 -3.16 -2.14 7.93
C ARG A 95 -3.34 -3.51 7.27
N ALA A 96 -4.52 -3.82 6.74
CA ALA A 96 -4.75 -5.09 6.05
C ALA A 96 -3.83 -5.25 4.84
N LEU A 97 -3.67 -4.21 4.02
CA LEU A 97 -2.71 -4.19 2.92
C LEU A 97 -1.29 -4.53 3.41
N LYS A 98 -0.81 -3.88 4.49
CA LYS A 98 0.53 -4.15 5.01
C LYS A 98 0.66 -5.57 5.55
N PHE A 99 -0.21 -5.97 6.48
CA PHE A 99 -0.01 -7.16 7.30
C PHE A 99 -0.57 -8.45 6.67
N ASP A 100 -1.58 -8.35 5.81
CA ASP A 100 -2.29 -9.50 5.24
C ASP A 100 -1.98 -9.69 3.73
N VAL A 101 -1.45 -8.67 3.05
CA VAL A 101 -1.06 -8.77 1.62
C VAL A 101 0.46 -8.68 1.44
N LEU A 102 1.08 -7.55 1.80
CA LEU A 102 2.49 -7.30 1.50
C LEU A 102 3.42 -8.20 2.33
N ARG A 103 3.23 -8.27 3.65
CA ARG A 103 4.07 -9.10 4.52
C ARG A 103 4.03 -10.60 4.18
N PRO A 104 2.87 -11.22 3.93
CA PRO A 104 2.83 -12.61 3.51
C PRO A 104 3.50 -12.83 2.15
N LEU A 105 3.40 -11.87 1.22
CA LEU A 105 4.11 -11.93 -0.06
C LEU A 105 5.62 -11.90 0.13
N GLU A 106 6.14 -11.02 1.00
CA GLU A 106 7.56 -10.99 1.35
C GLU A 106 8.04 -12.34 1.92
N ALA A 107 7.29 -12.90 2.87
CA ALA A 107 7.61 -14.17 3.49
C ALA A 107 7.61 -15.32 2.47
N ALA A 108 6.62 -15.35 1.57
CA ALA A 108 6.52 -16.33 0.50
C ALA A 108 7.65 -16.22 -0.54
N LEU A 109 8.32 -15.07 -0.61
CA LEU A 109 9.49 -14.80 -1.43
C LEU A 109 10.79 -14.88 -0.62
N GLY A 110 10.76 -15.52 0.56
CA GLY A 110 11.96 -15.84 1.32
C GLY A 110 12.54 -14.69 2.15
N ARG A 111 11.80 -13.59 2.37
CA ARG A 111 12.26 -12.52 3.26
C ARG A 111 12.36 -13.05 4.69
N VAL A 112 13.58 -13.11 5.22
CA VAL A 112 13.84 -13.44 6.63
C VAL A 112 13.94 -12.14 7.43
N ARG A 113 13.18 -12.04 8.53
CA ARG A 113 13.23 -10.88 9.43
C ARG A 113 14.27 -11.14 10.52
N SER A 114 15.28 -10.28 10.59
CA SER A 114 16.31 -10.30 11.63
C SER A 114 16.35 -8.95 12.36
N GLU A 115 17.05 -8.91 13.50
CA GLU A 115 17.33 -7.66 14.21
C GLU A 115 18.30 -6.75 13.44
N ASP A 116 19.07 -7.31 12.51
CA ASP A 116 19.94 -6.55 11.62
C ASP A 116 19.11 -5.83 10.54
N ARG A 117 18.97 -4.52 10.69
CA ARG A 117 18.24 -3.67 9.75
C ARG A 117 18.88 -3.62 8.36
N TYR A 118 20.17 -3.94 8.25
CA TYR A 118 20.95 -3.95 7.01
C TYR A 118 21.13 -5.35 6.43
N ALA A 119 20.42 -6.35 6.93
CA ALA A 119 20.43 -7.68 6.34
C ALA A 119 19.92 -7.62 4.88
N PRO A 120 20.53 -8.38 3.96
CA PRO A 120 20.11 -8.45 2.57
C PRO A 120 18.68 -9.02 2.48
N ARG A 121 17.94 -8.59 1.45
CA ARG A 121 16.51 -8.86 1.28
C ARG A 121 16.24 -9.43 -0.10
N THR A 122 15.51 -10.54 -0.14
CA THR A 122 14.91 -11.08 -1.37
C THR A 122 13.87 -10.10 -1.92
N ILE A 123 13.01 -9.55 -1.07
CA ILE A 123 12.08 -8.48 -1.43
C ILE A 123 11.71 -7.67 -0.18
N ASP A 124 11.46 -6.38 -0.37
CA ASP A 124 11.01 -5.40 0.62
C ASP A 124 9.84 -4.63 0.01
N LEU A 125 8.67 -4.64 0.67
CA LEU A 125 7.44 -4.03 0.20
C LEU A 125 6.85 -3.10 1.28
N ASP A 126 7.00 -1.80 1.10
CA ASP A 126 6.53 -0.80 2.06
C ASP A 126 5.53 0.19 1.43
N ILE A 127 4.48 0.53 2.18
CA ILE A 127 3.48 1.50 1.75
C ILE A 127 4.05 2.90 1.96
N LEU A 128 4.27 3.64 0.87
CA LEU A 128 4.71 5.02 0.91
C LEU A 128 3.55 5.98 1.13
N LEU A 129 2.45 5.75 0.42
CA LEU A 129 1.28 6.62 0.36
C LEU A 129 0.04 5.76 0.21
N TYR A 130 -1.07 6.22 0.78
CA TYR A 130 -2.37 5.55 0.69
C TYR A 130 -3.46 6.62 0.66
N GLY A 131 -3.99 6.92 -0.52
CA GLY A 131 -4.92 8.03 -0.75
C GLY A 131 -4.44 9.31 -0.07
N ASN A 132 -5.34 9.91 0.72
CA ASN A 132 -5.05 11.09 1.55
C ASN A 132 -4.82 10.73 3.03
N ALA A 133 -4.51 9.47 3.35
CA ALA A 133 -4.36 9.03 4.72
C ALA A 133 -3.10 9.62 5.37
N VAL A 134 -3.23 10.01 6.64
CA VAL A 134 -2.12 10.36 7.52
C VAL A 134 -2.17 9.44 8.73
N ILE A 135 -1.23 8.51 8.82
CA ILE A 135 -1.19 7.45 9.83
C ILE A 135 0.14 7.52 10.58
N ARG A 136 0.08 7.47 11.92
CA ARG A 136 1.24 7.45 12.82
C ARG A 136 1.03 6.34 13.86
N GLU A 137 1.27 5.10 13.45
CA GLU A 137 1.10 3.92 14.29
C GLU A 137 2.38 3.09 14.36
N ARG A 138 2.52 2.28 15.41
CA ARG A 138 3.67 1.40 15.55
C ARG A 138 3.72 0.39 14.38
N GLY A 139 4.74 0.55 13.53
CA GLY A 139 4.98 -0.33 12.38
C GLY A 139 4.23 0.05 11.10
N LEU A 140 3.50 1.18 11.10
CA LEU A 140 2.82 1.73 9.92
C LEU A 140 2.78 3.26 10.04
N GLU A 141 3.54 3.94 9.19
CA GLU A 141 3.57 5.39 9.08
C GLU A 141 3.33 5.79 7.63
N ILE A 142 2.32 6.64 7.38
CA ILE A 142 1.91 7.09 6.03
C ILE A 142 1.63 8.60 6.09
N PRO A 143 2.19 9.44 5.21
CA PRO A 143 3.24 9.11 4.24
C PRO A 143 4.49 8.53 4.90
N ASP A 144 5.17 7.62 4.22
CA ASP A 144 6.41 7.02 4.74
C ASP A 144 7.51 8.11 4.84
N PRO A 145 8.23 8.21 5.98
CA PRO A 145 9.25 9.23 6.17
C PRO A 145 10.42 9.14 5.19
N ASP A 146 10.73 7.94 4.68
CA ASP A 146 11.82 7.74 3.72
C ASP A 146 11.51 8.38 2.38
N LEU A 147 10.24 8.65 2.05
CA LEU A 147 9.86 9.39 0.84
C LEU A 147 10.59 10.74 0.73
N ARG A 148 10.86 11.39 1.88
CA ARG A 148 11.57 12.68 1.94
C ARG A 148 13.09 12.54 2.02
N ARG A 149 13.58 11.36 2.36
CA ARG A 149 15.00 11.08 2.64
C ARG A 149 15.70 10.37 1.48
N ARG A 150 14.95 9.63 0.66
CA ARG A 150 15.48 8.80 -0.41
C ARG A 150 15.02 9.35 -1.77
N PRO A 151 15.94 9.87 -2.59
CA PRO A 151 15.56 10.60 -3.81
C PRO A 151 14.82 9.73 -4.83
N PHE A 152 15.20 8.44 -4.93
CA PHE A 152 14.58 7.50 -5.87
C PHE A 152 13.12 7.19 -5.54
N LEU A 153 12.71 7.28 -4.26
CA LEU A 153 11.31 7.04 -3.87
C LEU A 153 10.42 8.16 -4.39
N ALA A 154 10.80 9.41 -4.08
CA ALA A 154 10.04 10.57 -4.54
C ALA A 154 10.08 10.74 -6.06
N ALA A 155 11.22 10.47 -6.71
CA ALA A 155 11.32 10.46 -8.16
C ALA A 155 10.38 9.42 -8.80
N GLY A 156 10.36 8.19 -8.25
CA GLY A 156 9.48 7.13 -8.76
C GLY A 156 7.99 7.42 -8.53
N VAL A 157 7.62 8.02 -7.40
CA VAL A 157 6.23 8.46 -7.16
C VAL A 157 5.84 9.59 -8.13
N LEU A 158 6.68 10.60 -8.33
CA LEU A 158 6.39 11.70 -9.26
C LEU A 158 6.28 11.24 -10.72
N GLU A 159 7.04 10.22 -11.11
CA GLU A 159 6.91 9.62 -12.42
C GLU A 159 5.49 9.07 -12.66
N LEU A 160 4.89 8.49 -11.62
CA LEU A 160 3.56 7.88 -11.68
C LEU A 160 2.42 8.85 -11.33
N ALA A 161 2.73 9.93 -10.60
CA ALA A 161 1.79 10.97 -10.17
C ALA A 161 2.49 12.34 -10.08
N PRO A 162 2.69 13.05 -11.21
CA PRO A 162 3.47 14.30 -11.25
C PRO A 162 2.91 15.45 -10.40
N GLY A 163 1.59 15.46 -10.18
CA GLY A 163 0.88 16.47 -9.40
C GLY A 163 0.66 16.11 -7.93
N LEU A 164 1.35 15.08 -7.42
CA LEU A 164 1.12 14.62 -6.05
C LEU A 164 1.44 15.70 -5.02
N VAL A 165 0.47 15.95 -4.14
CA VAL A 165 0.61 16.76 -2.94
C VAL A 165 0.58 15.83 -1.72
N LEU A 166 1.52 16.01 -0.80
CA LEU A 166 1.61 15.16 0.38
C LEU A 166 0.47 15.48 1.36
N PRO A 167 -0.29 14.47 1.83
CA PRO A 167 -1.47 14.70 2.66
C PRO A 167 -1.14 15.21 4.07
N ASP A 168 0.09 15.00 4.55
CA ASP A 168 0.50 15.42 5.89
C ASP A 168 0.98 16.87 5.96
N THR A 169 1.56 17.42 4.89
CA THR A 169 2.09 18.80 4.86
C THR A 169 1.39 19.72 3.88
N GLY A 170 0.66 19.20 2.89
CA GLY A 170 0.11 19.98 1.79
C GLY A 170 1.16 20.46 0.78
N GLU A 171 2.40 19.98 0.88
CA GLU A 171 3.50 20.34 -0.03
C GLU A 171 3.46 19.50 -1.30
N ALA A 172 3.78 20.12 -2.44
CA ALA A 172 3.98 19.39 -3.68
C ALA A 172 5.25 18.54 -3.60
N LEU A 173 5.15 17.24 -3.91
CA LEU A 173 6.29 16.32 -3.85
C LEU A 173 7.44 16.76 -4.80
N LEU A 174 7.12 17.46 -5.88
CA LEU A 174 8.08 17.97 -6.86
C LEU A 174 9.16 18.87 -6.24
N GLU A 175 8.80 19.67 -5.23
CA GLU A 175 9.74 20.58 -4.58
C GLU A 175 10.79 19.83 -3.73
N LEU A 176 10.49 18.60 -3.29
CA LEU A 176 11.43 17.76 -2.53
C LEU A 176 12.49 17.11 -3.41
N VAL A 177 12.16 16.81 -4.68
CA VAL A 177 13.04 16.02 -5.60
C VAL A 177 14.07 16.88 -6.31
N LYS A 178 13.78 18.15 -6.60
CA LYS A 178 14.71 19.07 -7.30
C LYS A 178 16.08 19.17 -6.62
N VAL A 179 16.13 18.93 -5.30
CA VAL A 179 17.36 19.01 -4.50
C VAL A 179 18.23 17.76 -4.62
N GLN A 180 17.70 16.62 -5.10
CA GLN A 180 18.29 15.30 -4.81
C GLN A 180 18.45 14.35 -6.01
N ALA A 181 18.05 14.75 -7.23
CA ALA A 181 17.93 13.85 -8.39
C ALA A 181 19.24 13.53 -9.14
N ALA A 182 20.35 14.23 -8.87
CA ALA A 182 21.56 14.20 -9.72
C ALA A 182 22.32 12.86 -9.77
N GLU A 183 22.00 11.89 -8.92
CA GLU A 183 22.81 10.66 -8.74
C GLU A 183 22.05 9.35 -9.00
N LEU A 184 20.83 9.42 -9.56
CA LEU A 184 20.03 8.23 -9.81
C LEU A 184 20.57 7.41 -10.99
N LYS A 185 20.76 6.10 -10.78
CA LYS A 185 21.23 5.14 -11.81
C LYS A 185 20.07 4.28 -12.34
N PRO A 186 19.37 4.66 -13.42
CA PRO A 186 18.23 3.91 -13.94
C PRO A 186 18.65 2.58 -14.60
N ALA A 187 17.94 1.50 -14.28
CA ALA A 187 18.05 0.21 -14.95
C ALA A 187 17.05 0.13 -16.12
N VAL A 188 17.35 0.85 -17.21
CA VAL A 188 16.41 1.11 -18.32
C VAL A 188 15.84 -0.17 -18.96
N GLU A 189 16.71 -1.12 -19.32
CA GLU A 189 16.25 -2.36 -19.98
C GLU A 189 15.38 -3.22 -19.04
N PHE A 190 15.80 -3.36 -17.78
CA PHE A 190 15.02 -4.09 -16.80
C PHE A 190 13.68 -3.40 -16.49
N THR A 191 13.65 -2.07 -16.45
CA THR A 191 12.42 -1.29 -16.31
C THR A 191 11.43 -1.63 -17.42
N LYS A 192 11.89 -1.67 -18.68
CA LYS A 192 11.05 -2.05 -19.82
C LYS A 192 10.48 -3.45 -19.65
N ARG A 193 11.34 -4.42 -19.33
CA ARG A 193 10.93 -5.82 -19.07
C ARG A 193 9.91 -5.93 -17.94
N LEU A 194 10.05 -5.15 -16.87
CA LEU A 194 9.10 -5.14 -15.75
C LEU A 194 7.75 -4.54 -16.17
N ARG A 195 7.75 -3.41 -16.88
CA ARG A 195 6.52 -2.77 -17.41
C ARG A 195 5.80 -3.64 -18.43
N ASP A 196 6.53 -4.41 -19.23
CA ASP A 196 5.93 -5.33 -20.20
C ASP A 196 5.03 -6.38 -19.53
N ARG A 197 5.26 -6.71 -18.24
CA ARG A 197 4.38 -7.60 -17.47
C ARG A 197 3.06 -6.97 -17.03
N LEU A 198 2.91 -5.64 -17.11
CA LEU A 198 1.63 -4.97 -16.86
C LEU A 198 0.73 -4.93 -18.10
N LYS A 199 1.27 -5.18 -19.28
CA LYS A 199 0.47 -5.22 -20.51
C LYS A 199 -0.50 -6.41 -20.44
N PRO A 200 -1.74 -6.23 -20.92
CA PRO A 200 -2.74 -7.31 -20.99
C PRO A 200 -2.30 -8.45 -21.90
#